data_AF-A0A7Y2GQT7-F1
#
_entry.id   AF-A0A7Y2GQT7-F1
#
_cell.length_a   1.000
_cell.length_b   1.000
_cell.length_c   1.000
_cell.angle_alpha   90.00
_cell.angle_beta   90.00
_cell.angle_gamma   90.00
#
_symmetry.space_group_name_H-M   'P 1'
#
loop_
_entity.id
_entity.type
_entity.pdbx_description
1 polymer ?
#
loop_
_entity_poly.entity_id
_entity_poly.type
_entity_poly.pdbx_seq_one_letter_code
_entity_poly.pdbx_strand_id
1 'polypeptide(L)' 'MSAKPSIVIVGGGMAGVHAARALRNMDQLIDLTIVEPTGTHQFLTRLAAVAG' A
#
# COMPACT_ATOMS: atom_id res chain seq x y z
N MET A 1 -17.01 -16.66 16.80
CA MET A 1 -16.64 -16.18 15.45
C MET A 1 -15.60 -15.10 15.65
N SER A 2 -14.31 -15.39 15.41
CA SER A 2 -13.27 -14.36 15.51
C SER A 2 -13.45 -13.44 14.31
N ALA A 3 -13.71 -12.15 14.54
CA ALA A 3 -13.89 -11.21 13.45
C ALA A 3 -12.60 -11.12 12.64
N LYS A 4 -12.71 -11.28 11.33
CA LYS A 4 -11.60 -11.10 10.38
C LYS A 4 -11.02 -9.69 10.58
N PRO A 5 -9.71 -9.53 10.89
CA PRO A 5 -9.12 -8.22 11.06
C PRO A 5 -9.30 -7.38 9.80
N SER A 6 -9.73 -6.13 9.96
CA SER A 6 -9.84 -5.14 8.87
C SER A 6 -8.80 -4.06 9.07
N ILE A 7 -7.99 -3.82 8.04
CA ILE A 7 -6.84 -2.92 8.07
C ILE A 7 -6.99 -1.91 6.93
N VAL A 8 -6.89 -0.62 7.27
CA VAL A 8 -6.82 0.46 6.30
C VAL A 8 -5.41 1.06 6.31
N ILE A 9 -4.78 1.11 5.15
CA ILE A 9 -3.49 1.77 4.93
C ILE A 9 -3.76 3.09 4.20
N VAL A 10 -3.32 4.21 4.78
CA VAL A 10 -3.42 5.53 4.17
C VAL A 10 -2.08 5.86 3.49
N GLY A 11 -2.10 6.00 2.16
CA GLY A 11 -0.94 6.24 1.32
C GLY A 11 -0.48 4.99 0.56
N GLY A 12 -0.43 5.07 -0.76
CA GLY A 12 0.01 4.03 -1.71
C GLY A 12 1.47 4.17 -2.16
N GLY A 13 2.29 4.91 -1.41
CA GLY A 13 3.72 5.01 -1.65
C GLY A 13 4.49 3.73 -1.29
N MET A 14 5.83 3.80 -1.31
CA MET A 14 6.72 2.69 -0.97
C MET A 14 6.31 1.99 0.34
N ALA A 15 6.20 2.74 1.43
CA ALA A 15 5.87 2.17 2.73
C ALA A 15 4.51 1.46 2.73
N GLY A 16 3.46 2.10 2.20
CA GLY A 16 2.10 1.58 2.22
C GLY A 16 1.94 0.29 1.40
N VAL A 17 2.48 0.27 0.18
CA VAL A 17 2.44 -0.94 -0.68
C VAL A 17 3.28 -2.06 -0.10
N HIS A 18 4.45 -1.77 0.46
CA HIS A 18 5.27 -2.80 1.10
C HIS A 18 4.62 -3.35 2.38
N ALA A 19 3.97 -2.51 3.19
CA ALA A 19 3.21 -2.94 4.35
C ALA A 19 2.02 -3.82 3.94
N ALA A 20 1.26 -3.41 2.92
CA ALA A 20 0.16 -4.19 2.36
C ALA A 20 0.62 -5.58 1.89
N ARG A 21 1.76 -5.64 1.19
CA ARG A 21 2.35 -6.89 0.72
C ARG A 21 2.79 -7.80 1.87
N ALA A 22 3.45 -7.23 2.88
CA ALA A 22 3.88 -7.98 4.05
C ALA A 22 2.67 -8.57 4.81
N LEU A 23 1.63 -7.76 5.06
CA LEU A 23 0.40 -8.20 5.73
C LEU A 23 -0.32 -9.29 4.94
N ARG A 24 -0.48 -9.14 3.62
CA ARG A 24 -1.11 -10.15 2.77
C ARG A 24 -0.34 -11.48 2.75
N ASN A 25 0.98 -11.43 2.85
CA ASN A 25 1.82 -12.62 2.92
C ASN A 25 1.75 -13.32 4.29
N MET A 26 1.48 -12.58 5.36
CA MET A 26 1.31 -13.14 6.70
C MET A 26 -0.04 -13.84 6.85
N ASP A 27 -1.11 -13.24 6.31
CA ASP A 27 -2.44 -13.84 6.33
C ASP A 27 -3.28 -13.40 5.11
N GLN A 28 -3.61 -14.39 4.27
CA GLN A 28 -4.43 -14.19 3.08
C GLN A 28 -5.88 -13.87 3.40
N LEU A 29 -6.34 -14.18 4.62
CA LEU A 29 -7.68 -13.93 5.07
C LEU A 29 -7.86 -12.53 5.66
N ILE A 30 -6.86 -11.66 5.76
CA ILE A 30 -7.07 -10.28 6.25
C ILE A 30 -7.92 -9.46 5.27
N ASP A 31 -8.78 -8.58 5.78
CA ASP A 31 -9.44 -7.56 4.97
C ASP A 31 -8.54 -6.32 4.91
N LEU A 32 -8.05 -5.96 3.72
CA LEU A 32 -7.00 -4.96 3.57
C LEU A 32 -7.37 -3.97 2.47
N THR A 33 -7.47 -2.69 2.85
CA THR A 33 -7.76 -1.58 1.94
C THR A 33 -6.61 -0.58 1.95
N ILE A 34 -6.19 -0.11 0.77
CA ILE A 34 -5.26 1.01 0.63
C ILE A 34 -6.06 2.21 0.09
N VAL A 35 -5.93 3.35 0.77
CA VAL A 35 -6.49 4.63 0.32
C VAL A 35 -5.35 5.51 -0.15
N GLU A 36 -5.31 5.79 -1.46
CA GLU A 36 -4.30 6.65 -2.09
C GLU A 36 -5.02 7.70 -2.96
N PRO A 37 -4.96 9.00 -2.60
CA PRO A 37 -5.72 10.04 -3.29
C PRO A 37 -5.23 10.34 -4.71
N THR A 38 -3.94 10.12 -5.02
CA THR A 38 -3.35 10.50 -6.31
C THR A 38 -3.34 9.37 -7.33
N GLY A 39 -3.38 8.11 -6.88
CA GLY A 39 -3.20 6.93 -7.73
C GLY A 39 -1.82 6.82 -8.41
N THR A 40 -0.95 7.82 -8.27
CA THR A 40 0.36 7.85 -8.90
C THR A 40 1.38 7.15 -8.01
N HIS A 41 1.74 5.92 -8.37
CA HIS A 41 2.88 5.23 -7.77
C HIS A 41 4.15 5.88 -8.31
N GLN A 42 4.61 6.93 -7.65
CA GLN A 42 5.82 7.61 -8.05
C GLN A 42 7.03 6.76 -7.69
N PHE A 43 7.82 6.40 -8.69
CA PHE A 43 9.17 5.93 -8.46
C PHE A 43 10.05 7.14 -8.16
N LEU A 44 9.99 7.62 -6.91
CA LEU A 44 10.60 8.88 -6.45
C LEU A 44 12.09 8.98 -6.83
N THR A 45 12.81 7.86 -6.80
CA THR A 45 14.22 7.77 -7.22
C THR A 45 14.46 8.10 -8.70
N ARG A 46 13.47 7.98 -9.58
CA ARG A 46 13.55 8.39 -10.99
C ARG A 46 12.79 9.69 -11.27
N LEU A 47 12.19 10.32 -10.27
CA LEU A 47 11.37 11.52 -10.49
C LEU A 47 12.18 12.66 -11.11
N ALA A 48 13.44 12.84 -10.69
CA ALA A 48 14.34 13.83 -11.29
C ALA A 48 14.64 13.57 -12.78
N ALA A 49 14.56 12.32 -13.26
CA ALA A 49 14.87 11.96 -14.63
C ALA A 49 13.72 12.23 -15.62
N VAL A 50 12.53 12.57 -15.13
CA VAL A 50 11.32 12.83 -15.95
C VAL A 50 10.76 14.23 -15.74
N ALA A 51 11.43 15.07 -14.95
CA ALA A 51 11.03 16.45 -14.65
C ALA A 51 11.51 17.47 -15.70
N GLY A 52 11.84 17.01 -16.91
CA GLY A 52 12.34 17.82 -18.03
C GLY A 52 11.25 18.17 -19.03
#